data_AF-K1S2K1-F1
#
_entry.id   AF-K1S2K1-F1
#
_cell.length_a   1.000
_cell.length_b   1.000
_cell.length_c   1.000
_cell.angle_alpha   90.00
_cell.angle_beta   90.00
_cell.angle_gamma   90.00
#
_symmetry.space_group_name_H-M   'P 1'
#
loop_
_entity.id
_entity.type
_entity.pdbx_description
1 polymer ?
#
loop_
_entity_poly.entity_id
_entity_poly.type
_entity_poly.pdbx_seq_one_letter_code
_entity_poly.pdbx_strand_id
1 'polypeptide(L)'
;RSRGQALVAVADGHVSRVVLQPGGYGRAVYLTLDNGVTAVYGHLRNFRDDIEEHVRSERYARHANSVDLWFEAGRWPVAQGDTIGWSGNSGSSMGPHLHFELRDTPTQRLHNLVREGVIRPKDNLPPRIMRLHYVEIDTLDDGTPVRSRPHTYAVVREAEGRYRLARGDEAVEVGRRGYFVAEVSDRRNDVQNTFGVWRVQAAIDGEPYFEYRMDGFTHDLSRCC
;
A
#
# COMPACT_ATOMS: atom_id res chain seq x y z
N ARG A 1 -26.20 -20.54 -1.13
CA ARG A 1 -24.80 -20.06 -1.21
C ARG A 1 -24.82 -18.54 -1.02
N SER A 2 -24.18 -18.00 0.01
CA SER A 2 -24.19 -16.55 0.30
C SER A 2 -23.52 -15.77 -0.85
N ARG A 3 -24.01 -14.56 -1.14
CA ARG A 3 -23.55 -13.72 -2.26
C ARG A 3 -22.21 -13.02 -2.00
N GLY A 4 -21.56 -13.25 -0.85
CA GLY A 4 -20.53 -12.34 -0.32
C GLY A 4 -21.19 -11.19 0.43
N GLN A 5 -20.38 -10.29 1.01
CA GLN A 5 -20.89 -9.06 1.63
C GLN A 5 -21.11 -8.00 0.55
N ALA A 6 -22.18 -7.22 0.67
CA ALA A 6 -22.42 -6.10 -0.22
C ALA A 6 -21.31 -5.05 -0.05
N LEU A 7 -20.78 -4.57 -1.16
CA LEU A 7 -19.86 -3.44 -1.21
C LEU A 7 -20.66 -2.22 -1.65
N VAL A 8 -20.46 -1.10 -0.95
CA VAL A 8 -21.22 0.13 -1.19
C VAL A 8 -20.30 1.28 -1.56
N ALA A 9 -20.81 2.24 -2.34
CA ALA A 9 -20.10 3.46 -2.68
C ALA A 9 -19.85 4.29 -1.40
N VAL A 10 -18.59 4.67 -1.19
CA VAL A 10 -18.16 5.46 -0.01
C VAL A 10 -18.65 6.91 -0.05
N ALA A 11 -18.93 7.44 -1.24
CA ALA A 11 -19.44 8.79 -1.47
C ALA A 11 -20.12 8.85 -2.86
N ASP A 12 -20.76 9.96 -3.15
CA ASP A 12 -21.38 10.25 -4.45
C ASP A 12 -20.32 10.34 -5.57
N GLY A 13 -20.72 9.91 -6.76
CA GLY A 13 -19.89 9.97 -7.96
C GLY A 13 -20.40 9.07 -9.08
N HIS A 14 -19.47 8.46 -9.83
CA HIS A 14 -19.80 7.53 -10.90
C HIS A 14 -18.76 6.42 -11.05
N VAL A 15 -19.18 5.28 -11.60
CA VAL A 15 -18.25 4.21 -12.00
C VAL A 15 -17.49 4.67 -13.23
N SER A 16 -16.18 4.90 -13.07
CA SER A 16 -15.30 5.42 -14.13
C SER A 16 -14.48 4.32 -14.81
N ARG A 17 -14.24 3.20 -14.12
CA ARG A 17 -13.51 2.07 -14.68
C ARG A 17 -13.92 0.74 -14.05
N VAL A 18 -13.94 -0.31 -14.87
CA VAL A 18 -14.05 -1.70 -14.40
C VAL A 18 -12.93 -2.53 -15.01
N VAL A 19 -12.26 -3.30 -14.16
CA VAL A 19 -11.19 -4.21 -14.56
C VAL A 19 -11.57 -5.63 -14.21
N LEU A 20 -11.28 -6.56 -15.12
CA LEU A 20 -11.40 -7.99 -14.90
C LEU A 20 -10.16 -8.67 -15.46
N GLN A 21 -9.38 -9.30 -14.59
CA GLN A 21 -8.14 -10.00 -14.96
C GLN A 21 -7.84 -11.17 -13.99
N PRO A 22 -6.98 -12.13 -14.36
CA PRO A 22 -6.69 -13.30 -13.52
C PRO A 22 -5.87 -13.00 -12.25
N GLY A 23 -5.04 -11.95 -12.26
CA GLY A 23 -4.14 -11.59 -11.16
C GLY A 23 -4.37 -10.17 -10.62
N GLY A 24 -3.50 -9.69 -9.73
CA GLY A 24 -3.62 -8.36 -9.12
C GLY A 24 -4.97 -8.21 -8.40
N TYR A 25 -5.68 -7.11 -8.63
CA TYR A 25 -7.01 -6.89 -8.03
C TYR A 25 -8.09 -7.87 -8.48
N GLY A 26 -7.87 -8.69 -9.52
CA GLY A 26 -8.89 -9.60 -10.04
C GLY A 26 -10.03 -8.84 -10.73
N ARG A 27 -11.21 -8.86 -10.11
CA ARG A 27 -12.34 -8.00 -10.48
C ARG A 27 -12.30 -6.75 -9.62
N ALA A 28 -12.22 -5.58 -10.26
CA ALA A 28 -12.16 -4.30 -9.59
C ALA A 28 -13.09 -3.27 -10.21
N VAL A 29 -13.69 -2.43 -9.37
CA VAL A 29 -14.50 -1.28 -9.77
C VAL A 29 -13.87 -0.01 -9.21
N TYR A 30 -13.81 1.01 -10.04
CA TYR A 30 -13.28 2.33 -9.74
C TYR A 30 -14.42 3.33 -9.78
N LEU A 31 -14.53 4.14 -8.73
CA LEU A 31 -15.47 5.25 -8.66
C LEU A 31 -14.67 6.54 -8.69
N THR A 32 -14.96 7.41 -9.66
CA THR A 32 -14.53 8.81 -9.57
C THR A 32 -15.58 9.54 -8.76
N LEU A 33 -15.18 10.01 -7.58
CA LEU A 33 -16.04 10.69 -6.62
C LEU A 33 -16.11 12.19 -6.93
N ASP A 34 -17.21 12.83 -6.54
CA ASP A 34 -17.47 14.25 -6.84
C ASP A 34 -16.46 15.21 -6.16
N ASN A 35 -15.75 14.73 -5.14
CA ASN A 35 -14.69 15.48 -4.45
C ASN A 35 -13.30 15.35 -5.10
N GLY A 36 -13.18 14.75 -6.29
CA GLY A 36 -11.91 14.61 -7.01
C GLY A 36 -11.05 13.42 -6.56
N VAL A 37 -11.59 12.51 -5.73
CA VAL A 37 -10.92 11.28 -5.29
C VAL A 37 -11.43 10.09 -6.09
N THR A 38 -10.55 9.14 -6.43
CA THR A 38 -10.93 7.85 -6.99
C THR A 38 -10.96 6.80 -5.88
N ALA A 39 -12.10 6.15 -5.66
CA ALA A 39 -12.22 4.98 -4.78
C ALA A 39 -12.11 3.69 -5.59
N VAL A 40 -11.27 2.76 -5.13
CA VAL A 40 -11.04 1.47 -5.80
C VAL A 40 -11.47 0.33 -4.88
N TYR A 41 -12.26 -0.59 -5.42
CA TYR A 41 -12.70 -1.81 -4.73
C TYR A 41 -12.20 -3.00 -5.54
N GLY A 42 -11.38 -3.86 -4.92
CA GLY A 42 -10.76 -5.02 -5.55
C GLY A 42 -11.21 -6.36 -4.94
N HIS A 43 -10.82 -7.44 -5.62
CA HIS A 43 -11.14 -8.83 -5.28
C HIS A 43 -12.63 -9.16 -5.32
N LEU A 44 -13.43 -8.41 -6.07
CA LEU A 44 -14.88 -8.60 -6.14
C LEU A 44 -15.22 -9.99 -6.69
N ARG A 45 -16.35 -10.52 -6.23
CA ARG A 45 -16.97 -11.70 -6.83
C ARG A 45 -17.80 -11.30 -8.03
N ASN A 46 -18.64 -10.27 -7.88
CA ASN A 46 -19.56 -9.75 -8.88
C ASN A 46 -19.69 -8.23 -8.74
N PHE A 47 -19.91 -7.54 -9.86
CA PHE A 47 -20.33 -6.14 -9.87
C PHE A 47 -21.85 -6.07 -9.67
N ARG A 48 -22.40 -4.86 -9.46
CA ARG A 48 -23.84 -4.58 -9.59
C ARG A 48 -24.36 -5.16 -10.92
N ASP A 49 -25.58 -5.69 -10.92
CA ASP A 49 -26.08 -6.55 -12.01
C ASP A 49 -26.04 -5.89 -13.40
N ASP A 50 -26.30 -4.58 -13.49
CA ASP A 50 -26.23 -3.78 -14.72
C ASP A 50 -24.79 -3.64 -15.27
N ILE A 51 -23.83 -3.40 -14.38
CA ILE A 51 -22.40 -3.35 -14.73
C ILE A 51 -21.90 -4.75 -15.13
N GLU A 52 -22.31 -5.78 -14.40
CA GLU A 52 -21.96 -7.18 -14.67
C GLU A 52 -22.46 -7.61 -16.05
N GLU A 53 -23.70 -7.25 -16.41
CA GLU A 53 -24.26 -7.51 -17.74
C GLU A 53 -23.46 -6.79 -18.84
N HIS A 54 -23.13 -5.51 -18.65
CA HIS A 54 -22.32 -4.76 -19.61
C HIS A 54 -20.93 -5.38 -19.80
N VAL A 55 -20.23 -5.70 -18.71
CA VAL A 55 -18.91 -6.36 -18.74
C VAL A 55 -18.98 -7.71 -19.46
N ARG A 56 -20.04 -8.48 -19.23
CA ARG A 56 -20.26 -9.77 -19.90
C ARG A 56 -20.41 -9.57 -21.41
N SER A 57 -21.21 -8.61 -21.84
CA SER A 57 -21.42 -8.28 -23.26
C SER A 57 -20.11 -7.86 -23.94
N GLU A 58 -19.30 -7.01 -23.28
CA GLU A 58 -17.99 -6.59 -23.79
C GLU A 58 -17.02 -7.78 -23.93
N ARG A 59 -16.99 -8.69 -22.95
CA ARG A 59 -16.16 -9.90 -23.01
C ARG A 59 -16.54 -10.81 -24.18
N TYR A 60 -17.84 -11.01 -24.40
CA TYR A 60 -18.33 -11.80 -25.53
C TYR A 60 -17.98 -11.15 -26.87
N ALA A 61 -18.21 -9.85 -27.02
CA ALA A 61 -17.90 -9.12 -28.25
C ALA A 61 -16.39 -9.13 -28.58
N ARG A 62 -15.53 -9.08 -27.56
CA ARG A 62 -14.06 -9.09 -27.75
C ARG A 62 -13.45 -10.49 -27.77
N HIS A 63 -14.24 -11.54 -27.53
CA HIS A 63 -13.75 -12.90 -27.28
C HIS A 63 -12.62 -12.95 -26.22
N ALA A 64 -12.72 -12.09 -25.20
CA ALA A 64 -11.65 -11.87 -24.24
C ALA A 64 -12.08 -12.27 -22.82
N ASN A 65 -11.20 -12.97 -22.12
CA ASN A 65 -11.42 -13.30 -20.71
C ASN A 65 -11.13 -12.14 -19.78
N SER A 66 -10.20 -11.26 -20.15
CA SER A 66 -9.86 -10.04 -19.40
C SER A 66 -10.40 -8.82 -20.12
N VAL A 67 -10.84 -7.82 -19.36
CA VAL A 67 -11.26 -6.51 -19.89
C VAL A 67 -10.82 -5.39 -18.95
N ASP A 68 -10.55 -4.24 -19.55
CA ASP A 68 -10.29 -2.98 -18.87
C ASP A 68 -11.16 -1.93 -19.56
N LEU A 69 -12.24 -1.54 -18.90
CA LEU A 69 -13.29 -0.70 -19.46
C LEU A 69 -13.32 0.64 -18.73
N TRP A 70 -13.38 1.72 -19.51
CA TRP A 70 -13.48 3.09 -19.02
C TRP A 70 -14.83 3.68 -19.40
N PHE A 71 -15.37 4.53 -18.54
CA PHE A 71 -16.68 5.12 -18.70
C PHE A 71 -16.63 6.62 -18.47
N GLU A 72 -17.34 7.35 -19.32
CA GLU A 72 -17.57 8.79 -19.15
C GLU A 72 -18.41 9.08 -17.89
N ALA A 73 -18.24 10.28 -17.36
CA ALA A 73 -19.03 10.77 -16.24
C ALA A 73 -20.53 10.70 -16.55
N GLY A 74 -21.33 10.31 -15.55
CA GLY A 74 -22.79 10.24 -15.65
C GLY A 74 -23.33 8.97 -16.33
N ARG A 75 -22.51 8.11 -16.94
CA ARG A 75 -22.99 6.83 -17.50
C ARG A 75 -23.51 5.87 -16.43
N TRP A 76 -22.80 5.83 -15.29
CA TRP A 76 -23.08 4.92 -14.18
C TRP A 76 -22.99 5.69 -12.86
N PRO A 77 -23.96 6.58 -12.56
CA PRO A 77 -23.95 7.33 -11.32
C PRO A 77 -24.15 6.40 -10.11
N VAL A 78 -23.58 6.80 -8.99
CA VAL A 78 -23.73 6.16 -7.69
C VAL A 78 -23.91 7.24 -6.62
N ALA A 79 -24.85 7.01 -5.71
CA ALA A 79 -24.96 7.75 -4.46
C ALA A 79 -24.20 7.01 -3.35
N GLN A 80 -23.79 7.73 -2.31
CA GLN A 80 -23.22 7.13 -1.11
C GLN A 80 -24.15 6.05 -0.55
N GLY A 81 -23.60 4.86 -0.29
CA GLY A 81 -24.36 3.71 0.21
C GLY A 81 -24.96 2.82 -0.88
N ASP A 82 -24.94 3.23 -2.16
CA ASP A 82 -25.38 2.37 -3.26
C ASP A 82 -24.52 1.12 -3.37
N THR A 83 -25.16 -0.03 -3.56
CA THR A 83 -24.43 -1.28 -3.79
C THR A 83 -23.74 -1.25 -5.15
N ILE A 84 -22.43 -1.44 -5.15
CA ILE A 84 -21.59 -1.47 -6.35
C ILE A 84 -21.12 -2.88 -6.73
N GLY A 85 -21.31 -3.84 -5.85
CA GLY A 85 -20.97 -5.24 -6.07
C GLY A 85 -20.92 -6.04 -4.78
N TRP A 86 -20.26 -7.20 -4.86
CA TRP A 86 -20.14 -8.13 -3.74
C TRP A 86 -18.71 -8.59 -3.54
N SER A 87 -18.30 -8.69 -2.27
CA SER A 87 -16.98 -9.15 -1.88
C SER A 87 -16.71 -10.58 -2.35
N GLY A 88 -15.45 -10.85 -2.63
CA GLY A 88 -15.02 -12.10 -3.24
C GLY A 88 -13.59 -12.46 -2.90
N ASN A 89 -12.99 -13.24 -3.80
CA ASN A 89 -11.61 -13.71 -3.70
C ASN A 89 -10.97 -13.81 -5.09
N SER A 90 -11.32 -12.89 -6.00
CA SER A 90 -10.77 -12.90 -7.36
C SER A 90 -9.38 -12.27 -7.41
N GLY A 91 -8.59 -12.65 -8.42
CA GLY A 91 -7.23 -12.11 -8.59
C GLY A 91 -6.22 -12.74 -7.64
N SER A 92 -5.19 -11.96 -7.30
CA SER A 92 -4.13 -12.35 -6.38
C SER A 92 -4.57 -12.10 -4.94
N SER A 93 -5.41 -12.99 -4.42
CA SER A 93 -5.95 -12.91 -3.06
C SER A 93 -5.77 -14.24 -2.31
N MET A 94 -5.30 -14.18 -1.06
CA MET A 94 -5.05 -15.37 -0.23
C MET A 94 -6.30 -15.85 0.55
N GLY A 95 -7.42 -15.13 0.46
CA GLY A 95 -8.69 -15.48 1.08
C GLY A 95 -9.73 -14.37 0.92
N PRO A 96 -11.03 -14.62 1.13
CA PRO A 96 -12.06 -13.62 0.89
C PRO A 96 -11.88 -12.35 1.74
N HIS A 97 -11.67 -11.21 1.08
CA HIS A 97 -11.53 -9.90 1.72
C HIS A 97 -11.86 -8.78 0.71
N LEU A 98 -11.91 -7.53 1.21
CA LEU A 98 -11.99 -6.34 0.38
C LEU A 98 -10.61 -5.68 0.30
N HIS A 99 -10.13 -5.46 -0.92
CA HIS A 99 -9.06 -4.49 -1.17
C HIS A 99 -9.69 -3.13 -1.44
N PHE A 100 -9.32 -2.10 -0.69
CA PHE A 100 -9.90 -0.77 -0.79
C PHE A 100 -8.81 0.30 -0.82
N GLU A 101 -8.94 1.25 -1.73
CA GLU A 101 -8.02 2.39 -1.85
C GLU A 101 -8.81 3.67 -2.10
N LEU A 102 -8.27 4.79 -1.62
CA LEU A 102 -8.57 6.11 -2.16
C LEU A 102 -7.32 6.65 -2.85
N ARG A 103 -7.51 7.31 -3.99
CA ARG A 103 -6.46 7.91 -4.79
C ARG A 103 -6.83 9.33 -5.18
N ASP A 104 -5.83 10.20 -5.27
CA ASP A 104 -6.00 11.47 -5.96
C ASP A 104 -6.33 11.18 -7.43
N THR A 105 -7.45 11.68 -7.96
CA THR A 105 -7.88 11.34 -9.33
C THR A 105 -6.88 11.79 -10.39
N PRO A 106 -6.39 13.05 -10.36
CA PRO A 106 -5.42 13.53 -11.36
C PRO A 106 -4.11 12.73 -11.39
N THR A 107 -3.55 12.40 -10.23
CA THR A 107 -2.20 11.80 -10.14
C THR A 107 -2.20 10.30 -9.92
N GLN A 108 -3.36 9.72 -9.55
CA GLN A 108 -3.50 8.33 -9.11
C GLN A 108 -2.63 7.97 -7.90
N ARG A 109 -2.12 8.97 -7.17
CA ARG A 109 -1.38 8.78 -5.93
C ARG A 109 -2.31 8.23 -4.85
N LEU A 110 -1.92 7.13 -4.21
CA LEU A 110 -2.65 6.52 -3.12
C LEU A 110 -2.60 7.41 -1.86
N HIS A 111 -3.75 7.51 -1.20
CA HIS A 111 -3.92 8.15 0.10
C HIS A 111 -3.56 7.20 1.24
N ASN A 112 -3.00 7.75 2.32
CA ASN A 112 -2.78 7.00 3.55
C ASN A 112 -4.03 7.15 4.45
N LEU A 113 -4.99 6.24 4.26
CA LEU A 113 -6.31 6.30 4.92
C LEU A 113 -6.27 6.32 6.45
N VAL A 114 -5.24 5.69 7.03
CA VAL A 114 -5.05 5.66 8.49
C VAL A 114 -4.50 7.01 8.96
N ARG A 115 -3.50 7.55 8.27
CA ARG A 115 -2.90 8.85 8.59
C ARG A 115 -3.89 10.00 8.43
N GLU A 116 -4.74 9.93 7.41
CA GLU A 116 -5.80 10.90 7.13
C GLU A 116 -7.02 10.72 8.04
N GLY A 117 -7.06 9.64 8.84
CA GLY A 117 -8.10 9.39 9.82
C GLY A 117 -9.45 8.95 9.24
N VAL A 118 -9.47 8.53 7.96
CA VAL A 118 -10.61 7.91 7.28
C VAL A 118 -10.93 6.56 7.91
N ILE A 119 -9.89 5.78 8.21
CA ILE A 119 -9.99 4.53 8.97
C ILE A 119 -9.16 4.68 10.24
N ARG A 120 -9.74 4.34 11.39
CA ARG A 120 -9.09 4.48 12.71
C ARG A 120 -8.99 3.12 13.39
N PRO A 121 -8.10 2.23 12.91
CA PRO A 121 -7.89 0.96 13.58
C PRO A 121 -7.34 1.22 14.98
N LYS A 122 -7.66 0.32 15.92
CA LYS A 122 -6.96 0.30 17.20
C LYS A 122 -5.50 -0.02 16.93
N ASP A 123 -4.63 0.92 17.28
CA ASP A 123 -3.19 0.74 17.17
C ASP A 123 -2.48 1.50 18.29
N ASN A 124 -1.99 0.74 19.27
CA ASN A 124 -1.19 1.26 20.37
C ASN A 124 0.17 0.57 20.47
N LEU A 125 0.60 -0.12 19.40
CA LEU A 125 1.88 -0.81 19.37
C LEU A 125 2.90 0.09 18.69
N PRO A 126 4.03 0.42 19.36
CA PRO A 126 5.09 1.17 18.70
C PRO A 126 5.84 0.28 17.70
N PRO A 127 6.35 0.85 16.59
CA PRO A 127 7.28 0.16 15.71
C PRO A 127 8.50 -0.38 16.46
N ARG A 128 9.07 -1.47 15.93
CA ARG A 128 10.25 -2.12 16.51
C ARG A 128 11.46 -1.96 15.60
N ILE A 129 12.55 -1.46 16.16
CA ILE A 129 13.87 -1.57 15.53
C ILE A 129 14.36 -2.99 15.81
N MET A 130 14.59 -3.74 14.75
CA MET A 130 15.01 -5.15 14.82
C MET A 130 16.52 -5.26 14.80
N ARG A 131 17.16 -4.52 13.87
CA ARG A 131 18.62 -4.47 13.67
C ARG A 131 19.01 -3.13 13.06
N LEU A 132 20.27 -2.77 13.25
CA LEU A 132 20.93 -1.75 12.47
C LEU A 132 22.02 -2.40 11.64
N HIS A 133 22.18 -1.96 10.40
CA HIS A 133 23.28 -2.40 9.55
C HIS A 133 24.09 -1.20 9.10
N TYR A 134 25.39 -1.39 8.97
CA TYR A 134 26.26 -0.44 8.28
C TYR A 134 26.80 -1.08 7.00
N VAL A 135 26.66 -0.35 5.89
CA VAL A 135 27.12 -0.78 4.58
C VAL A 135 28.07 0.27 4.05
N GLU A 136 29.31 -0.12 3.81
CA GLU A 136 30.27 0.73 3.11
C GLU A 136 30.03 0.67 1.62
N ILE A 137 30.24 1.80 0.95
CA ILE A 137 30.14 1.90 -0.50
C ILE A 137 31.41 2.47 -1.08
N ASP A 138 31.74 2.01 -2.27
CA ASP A 138 32.80 2.58 -3.07
C ASP A 138 32.47 2.48 -4.57
N THR A 139 33.34 3.04 -5.40
CA THR A 139 33.24 2.96 -6.84
C THR A 139 34.59 2.51 -7.39
N LEU A 140 34.59 1.43 -8.18
CA LEU A 140 35.79 0.96 -8.87
C LEU A 140 36.23 1.97 -9.95
N ASP A 141 37.45 1.83 -10.45
CA ASP A 141 38.02 2.74 -11.45
C ASP A 141 37.19 2.83 -12.75
N ASP A 142 36.43 1.78 -13.08
CA ASP A 142 35.53 1.71 -14.23
C ASP A 142 34.15 2.34 -13.98
N GLY A 143 33.91 2.91 -12.80
CA GLY A 143 32.64 3.51 -12.40
C GLY A 143 31.65 2.53 -11.77
N THR A 144 31.99 1.24 -11.62
CA THR A 144 31.10 0.25 -11.04
C THR A 144 30.88 0.51 -9.54
N PRO A 145 29.63 0.71 -9.08
CA PRO A 145 29.35 0.84 -7.65
C PRO A 145 29.50 -0.51 -6.95
N VAL A 146 30.27 -0.54 -5.87
CA VAL A 146 30.43 -1.71 -5.01
C VAL A 146 29.96 -1.40 -3.60
N ARG A 147 29.50 -2.44 -2.90
CA ARG A 147 29.11 -2.35 -1.49
C ARG A 147 29.71 -3.48 -0.68
N SER A 148 30.05 -3.20 0.56
CA SER A 148 30.44 -4.24 1.51
C SER A 148 29.28 -5.19 1.81
N ARG A 149 29.59 -6.33 2.42
CA ARG A 149 28.56 -7.07 3.16
C ARG A 149 28.06 -6.18 4.32
N PRO A 150 26.76 -6.19 4.65
CA PRO A 150 26.26 -5.40 5.77
C PRO A 150 26.86 -5.88 7.10
N HIS A 151 27.53 -4.97 7.81
CA HIS A 151 27.89 -5.20 9.22
C HIS A 151 26.63 -5.02 10.06
N THR A 152 26.24 -6.07 10.77
CA THR A 152 24.94 -6.12 11.44
C THR A 152 25.11 -5.96 12.95
N TYR A 153 24.40 -4.99 13.51
CA TYR A 153 24.37 -4.68 14.92
C TYR A 153 23.02 -5.11 15.52
N ALA A 154 23.09 -5.98 16.52
CA ALA A 154 21.93 -6.29 17.34
C ALA A 154 21.56 -5.07 18.20
N VAL A 155 20.26 -4.86 18.40
CA VAL A 155 19.73 -3.83 19.29
C VAL A 155 19.09 -4.46 20.52
N VAL A 156 19.15 -3.73 21.63
CA VAL A 156 18.46 -4.06 22.88
C VAL A 156 17.44 -2.96 23.13
N ARG A 157 16.20 -3.36 23.45
CA ARG A 157 15.14 -2.43 23.86
C ARG A 157 15.33 -2.10 25.34
N GLU A 158 15.59 -0.83 25.65
CA GLU A 158 15.79 -0.37 27.03
C GLU A 158 14.48 0.04 27.68
N ALA A 159 13.63 0.70 26.90
CA ALA A 159 12.32 1.17 27.30
C ALA A 159 11.39 1.17 26.08
N GLU A 160 10.13 1.57 26.27
CA GLU A 160 9.21 1.71 25.15
C GLU A 160 9.70 2.75 24.13
N GLY A 161 9.82 2.32 22.87
CA GLY A 161 10.35 3.14 21.78
C GLY A 161 11.86 3.44 21.85
N ARG A 162 12.57 3.01 22.90
CA ARG A 162 14.00 3.32 23.10
C ARG A 162 14.86 2.09 22.95
N TYR A 163 15.83 2.18 22.05
CA TYR A 163 16.76 1.10 21.71
C TYR A 163 18.18 1.60 21.78
N ARG A 164 19.11 0.71 22.13
CA ARG A 164 20.55 0.90 21.98
C ARG A 164 21.18 -0.30 21.30
N LEU A 165 22.43 -0.18 20.87
CA LEU A 165 23.18 -1.33 20.39
C LEU A 165 23.50 -2.29 21.56
N ALA A 166 23.45 -3.59 21.27
CA ALA A 166 23.73 -4.63 22.26
C ALA A 166 25.17 -4.55 22.82
N ARG A 167 26.09 -3.97 22.03
CA ARG A 167 27.50 -3.76 22.39
C ARG A 167 27.76 -2.64 23.41
N GLY A 168 26.71 -1.97 23.90
CA GLY A 168 26.84 -0.85 24.84
C GLY A 168 27.09 0.49 24.13
N ASP A 169 27.74 1.42 24.84
CA ASP A 169 27.91 2.82 24.43
C ASP A 169 29.17 3.08 23.58
N GLU A 170 29.89 2.01 23.19
CA GLU A 170 31.02 2.13 22.29
C GLU A 170 30.58 2.67 20.92
N ALA A 171 31.27 3.72 20.46
CA ALA A 171 31.03 4.30 19.15
C ALA A 171 31.19 3.25 18.04
N VAL A 172 30.29 3.27 17.06
CA VAL A 172 30.40 2.44 15.86
C VAL A 172 31.41 3.09 14.94
N GLU A 173 32.49 2.38 14.65
CA GLU A 173 33.44 2.81 13.63
C GLU A 173 32.79 2.69 12.25
N VAL A 174 32.88 3.75 11.46
CA VAL A 174 32.34 3.84 10.11
C VAL A 174 33.46 4.27 9.15
N GLY A 175 33.54 3.65 7.98
CA GLY A 175 34.42 4.10 6.92
C GLY A 175 34.04 5.47 6.34
N ARG A 176 34.86 5.95 5.40
CA ARG A 176 34.71 7.28 4.78
C ARG A 176 33.39 7.44 4.00
N ARG A 177 32.85 6.36 3.45
CA ARG A 177 31.61 6.35 2.66
C ARG A 177 30.79 5.11 3.03
N GLY A 178 29.54 5.36 3.43
CA GLY A 178 28.61 4.30 3.77
C GLY A 178 27.26 4.84 4.18
N TYR A 179 26.33 3.94 4.48
CA TYR A 179 25.03 4.28 5.01
C TYR A 179 24.57 3.27 6.05
N PHE A 180 23.70 3.74 6.94
CA PHE A 180 22.99 2.87 7.85
C PHE A 180 21.70 2.35 7.21
N VAL A 181 21.37 1.10 7.49
CA VAL A 181 20.06 0.51 7.21
C VAL A 181 19.39 0.19 8.53
N ALA A 182 18.21 0.74 8.76
CA ALA A 182 17.38 0.36 9.89
C ALA A 182 16.41 -0.75 9.47
N GLU A 183 16.61 -1.97 10.00
CA GLU A 183 15.63 -3.04 9.88
C GLU A 183 14.53 -2.77 10.92
N VAL A 184 13.36 -2.34 10.44
CA VAL A 184 12.23 -1.94 11.26
C VAL A 184 11.00 -2.74 10.90
N SER A 185 10.21 -3.11 11.90
CA SER A 185 8.96 -3.83 11.73
C SER A 185 7.85 -3.15 12.51
N ASP A 186 6.71 -2.96 11.87
CA ASP A 186 5.53 -2.42 12.52
C ASP A 186 4.41 -3.46 12.63
N ARG A 187 3.58 -3.32 13.65
CA ARG A 187 2.48 -4.23 14.01
C ARG A 187 1.32 -3.39 14.52
N ARG A 188 0.09 -3.87 14.35
CA ARG A 188 -1.10 -3.26 14.95
C ARG A 188 -1.88 -4.29 15.77
N ASN A 189 -2.76 -3.81 16.64
CA ASN A 189 -3.61 -4.70 17.44
C ASN A 189 -4.52 -5.59 16.58
N ASP A 190 -4.93 -6.72 17.15
CA ASP A 190 -5.99 -7.59 16.65
C ASP A 190 -5.75 -8.26 15.28
N VAL A 191 -4.54 -8.15 14.72
CA VAL A 191 -4.14 -8.85 13.47
C VAL A 191 -2.73 -9.44 13.56
N GLN A 192 -2.43 -10.38 12.66
CA GLN A 192 -1.13 -11.06 12.57
C GLN A 192 -0.22 -10.50 11.47
N ASN A 193 -0.69 -9.50 10.72
CA ASN A 193 0.06 -8.87 9.65
C ASN A 193 1.28 -8.11 10.19
N THR A 194 2.29 -7.98 9.33
CA THR A 194 3.40 -7.05 9.51
C THR A 194 3.17 -5.85 8.62
N PHE A 195 3.46 -4.66 9.11
CA PHE A 195 3.30 -3.39 8.41
C PHE A 195 4.68 -2.73 8.22
N GLY A 196 4.76 -1.90 7.18
CA GLY A 196 5.89 -0.98 7.00
C GLY A 196 5.74 0.24 7.92
N VAL A 197 6.85 0.86 8.27
CA VAL A 197 6.83 2.11 9.04
C VAL A 197 6.43 3.29 8.16
N TRP A 198 5.70 4.25 8.74
CA TRP A 198 5.32 5.47 8.04
C TRP A 198 6.48 6.45 7.86
N ARG A 199 7.37 6.55 8.86
CA ARG A 199 8.45 7.53 8.88
C ARG A 199 9.70 6.96 9.54
N VAL A 200 10.87 7.26 8.96
CA VAL A 200 12.18 7.06 9.58
C VAL A 200 12.95 8.38 9.47
N GLN A 201 13.50 8.86 10.57
CA GLN A 201 14.31 10.07 10.60
C GLN A 201 15.65 9.74 11.25
N ALA A 202 16.73 10.28 10.68
CA ALA A 202 18.06 10.19 11.27
C ALA A 202 18.64 11.60 11.44
N ALA A 203 19.35 11.80 12.55
CA ALA A 203 19.93 13.07 12.94
C ALA A 203 21.37 12.87 13.43
N ILE A 204 22.22 13.87 13.22
CA ILE A 204 23.58 13.95 13.76
C ILE A 204 23.60 15.16 14.69
N ASP A 205 24.01 14.97 15.94
CA ASP A 205 24.03 16.02 16.97
C ASP A 205 22.70 16.76 17.14
N GLY A 206 21.58 16.04 16.94
CA GLY A 206 20.22 16.60 17.02
C GLY A 206 19.71 17.21 15.71
N GLU A 207 20.56 17.44 14.73
CA GLU A 207 20.19 18.00 13.42
C GLU A 207 19.79 16.90 12.44
N PRO A 208 18.55 16.89 11.92
CA PRO A 208 18.11 15.90 10.94
C PRO A 208 18.94 15.95 9.66
N TYR A 209 19.48 14.82 9.24
CA TYR A 209 20.22 14.71 7.97
C TYR A 209 19.54 13.77 6.97
N PHE A 210 18.59 12.96 7.41
CA PHE A 210 17.82 12.06 6.54
C PHE A 210 16.39 11.89 7.06
N GLU A 211 15.46 11.81 6.11
CA GLU A 211 14.07 11.45 6.36
C GLU A 211 13.52 10.58 5.23
N TYR A 212 12.87 9.49 5.63
CA TYR A 212 11.96 8.71 4.80
C TYR A 212 10.53 8.90 5.32
N ARG A 213 9.59 9.15 4.41
CA ARG A 213 8.15 9.24 4.71
C ARG A 213 7.31 8.57 3.63
N MET A 214 6.42 7.67 4.05
CA MET A 214 5.45 7.00 3.18
C MET A 214 4.10 7.71 3.24
N ASP A 215 4.04 8.91 2.66
CA ASP A 215 2.82 9.72 2.56
C ASP A 215 1.94 9.31 1.36
N GLY A 216 2.31 8.27 0.62
CA GLY A 216 1.61 7.80 -0.58
C GLY A 216 2.55 7.53 -1.75
N PHE A 217 2.09 6.71 -2.68
CA PHE A 217 2.80 6.28 -3.88
C PHE A 217 1.80 6.08 -5.02
N THR A 218 2.27 6.02 -6.26
CA THR A 218 1.45 5.66 -7.43
C THR A 218 1.46 4.14 -7.63
N HIS A 219 0.43 3.59 -8.27
CA HIS A 219 0.27 2.12 -8.38
C HIS A 219 1.48 1.40 -8.99
N ASP A 220 2.22 2.03 -9.91
CA ASP A 220 3.44 1.50 -10.52
C ASP A 220 4.58 1.29 -9.50
N LEU A 221 4.60 2.05 -8.41
CA LEU A 221 5.58 1.94 -7.31
C LEU A 221 5.14 0.95 -6.22
N SER A 222 3.95 0.35 -6.33
CA SER A 222 3.39 -0.57 -5.31
C SER A 222 4.17 -1.88 -5.15
N ARG A 223 5.02 -2.24 -6.11
CA ARG A 223 5.88 -3.44 -6.04
C ARG A 223 7.18 -3.23 -5.27
N CYS A 224 7.49 -1.97 -4.95
CA CYS A 224 8.71 -1.57 -4.25
C CYS A 224 8.47 -1.33 -2.75
N CYS A 225 7.26 -1.58 -2.26
CA CYS A 225 6.85 -1.37 -0.87
C CYS A 225 6.51 -2.71 -0.19
#